data_AF-A0A090R2M8-F1
#
_entry.id   AF-A0A090R2M8-F1
#
_cell.length_a   1.000
_cell.length_b   1.000
_cell.length_c   1.000
_cell.angle_alpha   90.00
_cell.angle_beta   90.00
_cell.angle_gamma   90.00
#
_symmetry.space_group_name_H-M   'P 1'
#
loop_
_entity.id
_entity.type
_entity.pdbx_description
1 polymer ?
#
loop_
_entity_poly.entity_id
_entity_poly.type
_entity_poly.pdbx_seq_one_letter_code
_entity_poly.pdbx_strand_id
1 'polypeptide(L)'
;MPHKNTDIINIFNATFLDTYNTELILGGDEPIYLPADAEHPHHRVIFARGYFASALHEIAHWCIAGPQRRLLEDYGYWYEPDGRTVEVQAEFEKVEIKPQAVEWILAASCGFRFQVSCDNLSGDCEPDRIGFNP
;
A
#
# COMPACT_ATOMS: atom_id res chain seq x y z
N MET A 1 15.97 -15.40 1.65
CA MET A 1 15.45 -15.64 3.01
C MET A 1 13.93 -15.77 2.94
N PRO A 2 13.25 -16.46 3.85
CA PRO A 2 11.79 -16.40 3.91
C PRO A 2 11.34 -14.99 4.33
N HIS A 3 10.44 -14.37 3.59
CA HIS A 3 9.83 -13.08 3.94
C HIS A 3 8.62 -13.32 4.83
N LYS A 4 8.69 -12.95 6.11
CA LYS A 4 7.58 -13.12 7.06
C LYS A 4 6.95 -11.77 7.35
N ASN A 5 5.62 -11.76 7.47
CA ASN A 5 4.87 -10.56 7.85
C ASN A 5 5.29 -10.01 9.21
N THR A 6 5.65 -10.89 10.15
CA THR A 6 6.16 -10.47 11.46
C THR A 6 7.41 -9.60 11.35
N ASP A 7 8.26 -9.87 10.37
CA ASP A 7 9.53 -9.15 10.23
C ASP A 7 9.26 -7.73 9.74
N ILE A 8 8.41 -7.55 8.73
CA ILE A 8 8.06 -6.22 8.20
C ILE A 8 7.23 -5.40 9.18
N ILE A 9 6.31 -6.03 9.93
CA ILE A 9 5.56 -5.37 11.01
C ILE A 9 6.52 -4.85 12.08
N ASN A 10 7.42 -5.70 12.57
CA ASN A 10 8.38 -5.31 13.60
C ASN A 10 9.31 -4.19 13.14
N ILE A 11 9.81 -4.27 11.91
CA ILE A 11 10.68 -3.24 11.33
C ILE A 11 9.93 -1.91 11.16
N PHE A 12 8.71 -1.94 10.61
CA PHE A 12 7.90 -0.74 10.43
C PHE A 12 7.60 -0.08 11.77
N ASN A 13 7.09 -0.84 12.75
CA ASN A 13 6.71 -0.31 14.05
C ASN A 13 7.92 0.22 14.83
N ALA A 14 9.06 -0.47 14.78
CA ALA A 14 10.29 0.02 15.40
C ALA A 14 10.81 1.31 14.74
N THR A 15 10.49 1.54 13.47
CA THR A 15 10.97 2.72 12.72
C THR A 15 10.04 3.91 12.86
N PHE A 16 8.72 3.71 12.84
CA PHE A 16 7.75 4.78 12.63
C PHE A 16 6.74 4.99 13.76
N LEU A 17 6.62 4.05 14.71
CA LEU A 17 5.63 4.20 15.78
C LEU A 17 5.92 5.41 16.67
N ASP A 18 7.17 5.60 17.09
CA ASP A 18 7.55 6.70 17.99
C ASP A 18 7.48 8.07 17.29
N THR A 19 7.99 8.17 16.06
CA THR A 19 8.12 9.44 15.34
C THR A 19 6.87 9.85 14.56
N TYR A 20 6.08 8.89 14.07
CA TYR A 20 4.91 9.15 13.24
C TYR A 20 3.61 8.62 13.85
N ASN A 21 3.64 8.05 15.06
CA ASN A 21 2.46 7.48 15.72
C ASN A 21 1.73 6.47 14.82
N THR A 22 2.45 5.73 13.97
CA THR A 22 1.87 4.83 12.97
C THR A 22 2.40 3.41 13.17
N GLU A 23 1.49 2.44 13.20
CA GLU A 23 1.79 1.01 13.22
C GLU A 23 1.28 0.30 11.95
N LEU A 24 1.96 -0.79 11.59
CA LEU A 24 1.56 -1.72 10.55
C LEU A 24 0.82 -2.91 11.19
N ILE A 25 -0.37 -3.21 10.68
CA ILE A 25 -1.23 -4.27 11.18
C ILE A 25 -1.56 -5.24 10.06
N LEU A 26 -1.50 -6.54 10.38
CA LEU A 26 -2.08 -7.57 9.53
C LEU A 26 -3.61 -7.54 9.66
N GLY A 27 -4.30 -7.17 8.57
CA GLY A 27 -5.75 -7.13 8.50
C GLY A 27 -6.39 -8.44 8.02
N GLY A 28 -7.66 -8.31 7.65
CA GLY A 28 -8.45 -9.38 7.03
C GLY A 28 -8.33 -9.36 5.52
N ASP A 29 -9.45 -9.10 4.85
CA ASP A 29 -9.56 -9.25 3.40
C ASP A 29 -9.19 -8.01 2.59
N GLU A 30 -9.36 -6.81 3.17
CA GLU A 30 -9.14 -5.53 2.50
C GLU A 30 -8.06 -4.71 3.23
N PRO A 31 -7.17 -4.04 2.48
CA PRO A 31 -6.27 -3.06 3.05
C PRO A 31 -7.00 -1.76 3.38
N ILE A 32 -6.52 -1.03 4.40
CA ILE A 32 -7.07 0.28 4.74
C ILE A 32 -6.08 1.07 5.61
N TYR A 33 -6.01 2.38 5.41
CA TYR A 33 -5.41 3.28 6.39
C TYR A 33 -6.46 3.90 7.33
N LEU A 34 -6.25 3.75 8.63
CA LEU A 34 -7.10 4.35 9.67
C LEU A 34 -6.30 5.34 10.52
N PRO A 35 -6.72 6.61 10.62
CA PRO A 35 -6.07 7.53 11.53
C PRO A 35 -6.31 7.14 13.00
N ALA A 36 -5.46 7.65 13.89
CA ALA A 36 -5.67 7.54 15.33
C ALA A 36 -6.99 8.22 15.73
N ASP A 37 -7.69 7.61 16.67
CA ASP A 37 -8.98 8.06 17.18
C ASP A 37 -9.06 7.84 18.72
N ALA A 38 -10.24 8.03 19.31
CA ALA A 38 -10.43 7.89 20.75
C ALA A 38 -10.31 6.43 21.24
N GLU A 39 -10.56 5.45 20.38
CA GLU A 39 -10.47 4.02 20.67
C GLU A 39 -9.07 3.47 20.35
N HIS A 40 -8.39 4.05 19.35
CA HIS A 40 -7.09 3.61 18.86
C HIS A 40 -6.10 4.79 18.83
N PRO A 41 -5.16 4.86 19.78
CA PRO A 41 -4.26 6.01 19.91
C PRO A 41 -3.20 6.11 18.79
N HIS A 42 -3.02 5.06 17.98
CA HIS A 42 -2.06 4.99 16.88
C HIS A 42 -2.78 5.00 15.52
N HIS A 43 -2.17 5.63 14.52
CA HIS A 43 -2.53 5.47 13.13
C HIS A 43 -2.19 4.04 12.69
N ARG A 44 -3.00 3.46 11.80
CA ARG A 44 -2.88 2.06 11.41
C ARG A 44 -2.83 1.95 9.90
N VAL A 45 -1.73 1.38 9.41
CA VAL A 45 -1.61 0.89 8.03
C VAL A 45 -1.98 -0.59 8.07
N ILE A 46 -3.14 -0.94 7.51
CA ILE A 46 -3.67 -2.32 7.56
C ILE A 46 -3.49 -2.95 6.19
N PHE A 47 -2.77 -4.06 6.10
CA PHE A 47 -2.56 -4.78 4.84
C PHE A 47 -3.30 -6.12 4.81
N ALA A 48 -3.66 -6.58 3.62
CA ALA A 48 -4.60 -7.68 3.43
C ALA A 48 -3.96 -9.08 3.38
N ARG A 49 -4.71 -10.08 3.84
CA ARG A 49 -4.54 -11.53 3.60
C ARG A 49 -3.19 -12.13 3.96
N GLY A 50 -2.35 -11.39 4.69
CA GLY A 50 -1.01 -11.84 5.04
C GLY A 50 -0.06 -11.96 3.86
N TYR A 51 -0.30 -11.23 2.78
CA TYR A 51 0.65 -11.17 1.67
C TYR A 51 1.74 -10.14 1.94
N PHE A 52 3.00 -10.56 1.85
CA PHE A 52 4.14 -9.66 2.03
C PHE A 52 4.14 -8.51 1.01
N ALA A 53 3.72 -8.79 -0.23
CA ALA A 53 3.55 -7.78 -1.27
C ALA A 53 2.49 -6.73 -0.89
N SER A 54 1.36 -7.15 -0.29
CA SER A 54 0.35 -6.20 0.20
C SER A 54 0.92 -5.29 1.30
N ALA A 55 1.73 -5.82 2.23
CA ALA A 55 2.41 -4.97 3.22
C ALA A 55 3.34 -3.93 2.58
N LEU A 56 4.13 -4.33 1.57
CA LEU A 56 5.01 -3.40 0.85
C LEU A 56 4.21 -2.31 0.12
N HIS A 57 3.11 -2.70 -0.52
CA HIS A 57 2.22 -1.81 -1.25
C HIS A 57 1.62 -0.74 -0.32
N GLU A 58 1.04 -1.15 0.81
CA GLU A 58 0.44 -0.23 1.78
C GLU A 58 1.47 0.73 2.39
N ILE A 59 2.69 0.25 2.67
CA ILE A 59 3.79 1.11 3.14
C ILE A 59 4.17 2.12 2.05
N ALA A 60 4.12 1.74 0.77
CA ALA A 60 4.41 2.64 -0.33
C ALA A 60 3.38 3.77 -0.42
N HIS A 61 2.09 3.44 -0.32
CA HIS A 61 1.02 4.44 -0.21
C HIS A 61 1.22 5.37 0.97
N TRP A 62 1.52 4.81 2.16
CA TRP A 62 1.79 5.59 3.37
C TRP A 62 2.98 6.55 3.21
N CYS A 63 4.03 6.13 2.49
CA CYS A 63 5.21 6.97 2.20
C CYS A 63 4.87 8.16 1.29
N ILE A 64 3.94 7.98 0.34
CA ILE A 64 3.48 9.03 -0.58
C ILE A 64 2.47 9.96 0.10
N ALA A 65 1.67 9.44 1.04
CA ALA A 65 0.69 10.20 1.78
C ALA A 65 1.35 11.19 2.77
N GLY A 66 1.25 12.48 2.46
CA GLY A 66 1.74 13.54 3.33
C GLY A 66 0.97 13.65 4.66
N PRO A 67 1.48 14.42 5.64
CA PRO A 67 0.92 14.51 6.99
C PRO A 67 -0.58 14.84 7.04
N GLN A 68 -1.06 15.72 6.16
CA GLN A 68 -2.48 16.09 6.11
C GLN A 68 -3.37 14.95 5.62
N ARG A 69 -2.92 14.17 4.64
CA ARG A 69 -3.65 12.99 4.15
C ARG A 69 -3.69 11.88 5.19
N ARG A 70 -2.64 11.75 6.01
CA ARG A 70 -2.58 10.81 7.13
C ARG A 70 -3.54 11.12 8.28
N LEU A 71 -4.34 12.19 8.18
CA LEU A 71 -5.45 12.47 9.08
C LEU A 71 -6.80 11.99 8.53
N LEU A 72 -6.84 11.44 7.32
CA LEU A 72 -8.04 10.97 6.64
C LEU A 72 -8.00 9.45 6.53
N GLU A 73 -9.17 8.82 6.64
CA GLU A 73 -9.34 7.42 6.27
C GLU A 73 -8.90 7.21 4.81
N ASP A 74 -8.13 6.15 4.60
CA ASP A 74 -7.52 5.78 3.33
C ASP A 74 -6.85 6.95 2.57
N TYR A 75 -6.20 7.83 3.33
CA TYR A 75 -5.51 9.03 2.84
C TYR A 75 -6.41 10.03 2.08
N GLY A 76 -7.74 9.86 2.17
CA GLY A 76 -8.72 10.56 1.36
C GLY A 76 -8.60 10.25 -0.13
N TYR A 77 -8.08 9.08 -0.50
CA TYR A 77 -8.16 8.58 -1.86
C TYR A 77 -9.59 8.14 -2.18
N TRP A 78 -9.92 8.15 -3.46
CA TRP A 78 -11.23 7.70 -3.92
C TRP A 78 -11.17 6.19 -4.17
N TYR A 79 -12.12 5.47 -3.58
CA TYR A 79 -12.29 4.04 -3.82
C TYR A 79 -13.16 3.82 -5.06
N GLU A 80 -12.61 3.12 -6.05
CA GLU A 80 -13.36 2.58 -7.19
C GLU A 80 -13.21 1.06 -7.16
N PRO A 81 -14.29 0.30 -6.93
CA PRO A 81 -14.23 -1.15 -6.92
C PRO A 81 -13.78 -1.74 -8.26
N ASP A 82 -13.49 -3.03 -8.20
CA ASP A 82 -13.19 -3.90 -9.33
C ASP A 82 -14.21 -3.78 -10.48
N GLY A 83 -13.75 -3.91 -11.73
CA GLY A 83 -14.59 -3.76 -12.93
C GLY A 83 -14.49 -2.39 -13.60
N ARG A 84 -13.36 -1.68 -13.38
CA ARG A 84 -13.06 -0.38 -13.99
C ARG A 84 -13.05 -0.47 -15.52
N THR A 85 -13.57 0.54 -16.21
CA THR A 85 -13.41 0.67 -17.67
C THR A 85 -11.95 0.98 -18.00
N VAL A 86 -11.55 0.82 -19.26
CA VAL A 86 -10.17 1.11 -19.72
C VAL A 86 -9.78 2.55 -19.38
N GLU A 87 -10.69 3.50 -19.54
CA GLU A 87 -10.44 4.91 -19.25
C GLU A 87 -10.25 5.16 -17.75
N VAL A 88 -11.07 4.52 -16.91
CA VAL A 88 -10.95 4.64 -15.44
C VAL A 88 -9.67 3.97 -14.94
N GLN A 89 -9.32 2.80 -15.49
CA GLN A 89 -8.07 2.11 -15.19
C GLN A 89 -6.85 2.98 -15.56
N ALA A 90 -6.87 3.65 -16.72
CA ALA A 90 -5.78 4.52 -17.12
C ALA A 90 -5.58 5.73 -16.20
N GLU A 91 -6.66 6.29 -15.62
CA GLU A 91 -6.53 7.33 -14.60
C GLU A 91 -6.04 6.77 -13.25
N PHE A 92 -6.46 5.56 -12.89
CA PHE A 92 -5.96 4.86 -11.71
C PHE A 92 -4.45 4.57 -11.82
N GLU A 93 -3.98 4.06 -12.95
CA GLU A 93 -2.56 3.75 -13.14
C GLU A 93 -1.67 4.99 -12.98
N LYS A 94 -2.13 6.18 -13.37
CA LYS A 94 -1.37 7.43 -13.17
C LYS A 94 -1.14 7.75 -11.71
N VAL A 95 -2.12 7.47 -10.84
CA VAL A 95 -1.96 7.71 -9.39
C VAL A 95 -1.08 6.65 -8.73
N GLU A 96 -1.00 5.46 -9.33
CA GLU A 96 -0.20 4.32 -8.89
C GLU A 96 1.29 4.39 -9.27
N ILE A 97 1.70 5.24 -10.22
CA ILE A 97 3.11 5.34 -10.64
C ILE A 97 4.05 5.56 -9.44
N LYS A 98 3.69 6.47 -8.53
CA LYS A 98 4.54 6.81 -7.38
C LYS A 98 4.53 5.73 -6.29
N PRO A 99 3.37 5.24 -5.81
CA PRO A 99 3.32 4.08 -4.91
C PRO A 99 4.12 2.90 -5.46
N GLN A 100 3.91 2.49 -6.71
CA GLN A 100 4.60 1.32 -7.26
C GLN A 100 6.11 1.51 -7.44
N ALA A 101 6.57 2.73 -7.73
CA ALA A 101 8.01 3.02 -7.73
C ALA A 101 8.63 2.86 -6.32
N VAL A 102 7.94 3.31 -5.28
CA VAL A 102 8.39 3.12 -3.88
C VAL A 102 8.30 1.65 -3.49
N GLU A 103 7.22 0.95 -3.86
CA GLU A 103 7.06 -0.48 -3.61
C GLU A 103 8.21 -1.28 -4.25
N TRP A 104 8.60 -0.94 -5.48
CA TRP A 104 9.74 -1.57 -6.15
C TRP A 104 11.05 -1.36 -5.38
N ILE A 105 11.32 -0.16 -4.88
CA ILE A 105 12.51 0.15 -4.07
C ILE A 105 12.50 -0.66 -2.77
N LEU A 106 11.35 -0.74 -2.09
CA LEU A 106 11.21 -1.51 -0.85
C LEU A 106 11.41 -3.01 -1.11
N ALA A 107 10.77 -3.55 -2.15
CA ALA A 107 10.92 -4.94 -2.58
C ALA A 107 12.38 -5.27 -2.89
N ALA A 108 13.06 -4.43 -3.69
CA ALA A 108 14.47 -4.60 -4.01
C ALA A 108 15.37 -4.56 -2.76
N SER A 109 15.08 -3.66 -1.81
CA SER A 109 15.81 -3.54 -0.54
C SER A 109 15.67 -4.77 0.35
N CYS A 110 14.53 -5.46 0.28
CA CYS A 110 14.31 -6.72 0.99
C CYS A 110 14.84 -7.95 0.24
N GLY A 111 15.22 -7.83 -1.04
CA GLY A 111 15.46 -8.98 -1.93
C GLY A 111 14.19 -9.73 -2.32
N PHE A 112 13.03 -9.06 -2.25
CA PHE A 112 11.72 -9.58 -2.64
C PHE A 112 11.45 -9.30 -4.13
N ARG A 113 10.75 -10.21 -4.82
CA ARG A 113 10.42 -10.03 -6.24
C ARG A 113 9.21 -9.11 -6.38
N PHE A 114 9.41 -7.92 -6.93
CA PHE A 114 8.33 -6.99 -7.28
C PHE A 114 7.52 -7.47 -8.49
N GLN A 115 6.22 -7.22 -8.46
CA GLN A 115 5.29 -7.39 -9.58
C GLN A 115 4.34 -6.20 -9.60
N VAL A 116 4.21 -5.54 -10.74
CA VAL A 116 3.22 -4.47 -10.95
C VAL A 116 1.81 -5.03 -10.69
N SER A 117 1.05 -4.36 -9.83
CA SER A 117 -0.35 -4.68 -9.56
C SER A 117 -1.24 -3.73 -10.36
N CYS A 118 -2.25 -4.27 -11.05
CA CYS A 118 -3.31 -3.46 -11.65
C CYS A 118 -4.41 -3.07 -10.67
N ASP A 119 -4.45 -3.76 -9.53
CA ASP A 119 -5.54 -3.69 -8.55
C ASP A 119 -6.94 -3.70 -9.22
N ASN A 120 -7.12 -4.63 -10.18
CA ASN A 120 -8.35 -4.83 -10.94
C ASN A 120 -8.49 -6.31 -11.32
N LEU A 121 -8.97 -7.15 -10.39
CA LEU A 121 -9.01 -8.62 -10.53
C LEU A 121 -10.08 -9.11 -11.53
N SER A 122 -11.08 -8.28 -11.82
CA SER A 122 -12.20 -8.58 -12.73
C SER A 122 -12.21 -7.77 -14.02
N GLY A 123 -11.26 -6.85 -14.20
CA GLY A 123 -11.09 -6.10 -15.44
C GLY A 123 -10.34 -6.90 -16.51
N ASP A 124 -10.74 -6.76 -17.78
CA ASP A 124 -10.08 -7.36 -18.95
C ASP A 124 -8.77 -6.62 -19.35
N CYS A 125 -8.04 -6.05 -18.39
CA CYS A 125 -6.85 -5.24 -18.65
C CYS A 125 -5.56 -5.91 -18.15
N GLU A 126 -4.65 -6.19 -19.08
CA GLU A 126 -3.26 -6.51 -18.74
C GLU A 126 -2.55 -5.22 -18.28
N PRO A 127 -1.69 -5.27 -17.24
CA PRO A 127 -0.95 -4.10 -16.77
C PRO A 127 -0.14 -3.46 -17.89
N ASP A 128 -0.16 -2.13 -17.99
CA ASP A 128 0.81 -1.42 -18.82
C ASP A 128 2.21 -1.47 -18.16
N ARG A 129 2.88 -2.60 -18.32
CA ARG A 129 4.24 -2.84 -17.81
C ARG A 129 5.28 -1.89 -18.41
N ILE A 130 4.96 -1.19 -19.51
CA ILE A 130 5.88 -0.25 -20.16
C ILE A 130 5.83 1.10 -19.43
N GLY A 131 4.65 1.54 -18.96
CA GLY A 131 4.50 2.77 -18.16
C GLY A 131 5.12 2.72 -16.76
N PHE A 132 5.28 1.50 -16.20
CA PHE A 132 5.84 1.27 -14.85
C PHE A 132 7.34 0.92 -14.83
N ASN A 133 8.03 0.90 -15.98
CA ASN A 133 9.45 0.60 -16.03
C ASN A 133 10.27 1.91 -15.95
N PRO A 134 11.14 2.07 -14.93
CA PRO A 134 11.92 3.30 -14.71
C PRO A 134 12.97 3.57 -15.80
#